data_AF-A0A0Q8WSZ8-F1
#
_entry.id   AF-A0A0Q8WSZ8-F1
#
_cell.length_a   1.000
_cell.length_b   1.000
_cell.length_c   1.000
_cell.angle_alpha   90.00
_cell.angle_beta   90.00
_cell.angle_gamma   90.00
#
_symmetry.space_group_name_H-M   'P 1'
#
loop_
_entity.id
_entity.type
_entity.pdbx_description
1 polymer ?
#
loop_
_entity_poly.entity_id
_entity_poly.type
_entity_poly.pdbx_seq_one_letter_code
_entity_poly.pdbx_strand_id
1 'polypeptide(L)' 'MTAAAGPADERPRWLSITGAAVWVSLSAKTIRRKIAAGELRAYRCGKTIRIKTDDLEAMMRPVRSAKDW' A
#
# COMPACT_ATOMS: atom_id res chain seq x y z
N MET A 1 -24.73 -19.04 -17.16
CA MET A 1 -24.85 -17.88 -16.25
C MET A 1 -23.47 -17.57 -15.70
N THR A 2 -22.67 -16.77 -16.42
CA THR A 2 -21.36 -16.32 -15.96
C THR A 2 -21.40 -14.80 -15.95
N ALA A 3 -21.56 -14.21 -14.77
CA ALA A 3 -21.45 -12.76 -14.61
C ALA A 3 -19.96 -12.41 -14.76
N ALA A 4 -19.59 -11.86 -15.92
CA ALA A 4 -18.35 -11.11 -16.04
C ALA A 4 -18.45 -9.93 -15.08
N ALA A 5 -17.66 -9.97 -14.00
CA ALA A 5 -17.48 -8.81 -13.14
C ALA A 5 -16.86 -7.71 -14.00
N GLY A 6 -17.69 -6.76 -14.46
CA GLY A 6 -17.22 -5.52 -15.06
C GLY A 6 -16.38 -4.70 -14.05
N PRO A 7 -15.83 -3.53 -14.44
CA PRO A 7 -14.80 -2.78 -13.71
C PRO A 7 -15.31 -2.09 -12.43
N ALA A 8 -16.01 -2.82 -11.57
CA ALA A 8 -16.48 -2.36 -10.27
C ALA A 8 -15.34 -2.20 -9.25
N ASP A 9 -14.14 -2.72 -9.55
CA ASP A 9 -12.95 -2.71 -8.70
C ASP A 9 -11.89 -1.67 -9.12
N GLU A 10 -12.21 -0.75 -10.02
CA GLU A 10 -11.27 0.30 -10.48
C GLU A 10 -11.11 1.46 -9.49
N ARG A 11 -11.75 1.36 -8.31
CA ARG A 11 -11.60 2.35 -7.25
C ARG A 11 -10.33 2.04 -6.47
N PRO A 12 -9.39 3.01 -6.32
CA PRO A 12 -8.21 2.81 -5.51
C PRO A 12 -8.62 2.36 -4.11
N ARG A 13 -8.14 1.19 -3.70
CA ARG A 13 -8.47 0.67 -2.37
C ARG A 13 -7.70 1.48 -1.34
N TRP A 14 -8.42 2.23 -0.52
CA TRP A 14 -7.86 3.08 0.51
C TRP A 14 -7.65 2.29 1.80
N LEU A 15 -6.41 2.13 2.22
CA LEU A 15 -6.03 1.42 3.43
C LEU A 15 -5.69 2.39 4.56
N SER A 16 -5.97 1.98 5.80
CA SER A 16 -5.40 2.62 6.98
C SER A 16 -3.91 2.24 7.10
N ILE A 17 -3.16 2.90 7.98
CA ILE A 17 -1.76 2.51 8.27
C ILE A 17 -1.67 1.04 8.68
N THR A 18 -2.60 0.57 9.51
CA THR A 18 -2.61 -0.84 9.96
C THR A 18 -3.01 -1.78 8.83
N GLY A 19 -3.97 -1.41 7.98
CA GLY A 19 -4.34 -2.21 6.81
C GLY A 19 -3.20 -2.33 5.80
N ALA A 20 -2.50 -1.23 5.54
CA ALA A 20 -1.32 -1.20 4.69
C ALA A 20 -0.19 -2.08 5.26
N ALA A 21 0.05 -2.01 6.57
CA ALA A 21 1.03 -2.84 7.27
C ALA A 21 0.76 -4.34 7.07
N VAL A 22 -0.49 -4.77 7.23
CA VAL A 22 -0.90 -6.16 6.97
C VAL A 22 -0.71 -6.52 5.50
N TRP A 23 -1.11 -5.63 4.58
CA TRP A 23 -1.02 -5.88 3.13
C TRP A 23 0.40 -6.21 2.67
N VAL A 24 1.39 -5.44 3.13
CA VAL A 24 2.80 -5.62 2.74
C VAL A 24 3.60 -6.43 3.75
N SER A 25 2.94 -7.01 4.75
CA SER A 25 3.58 -7.77 5.85
C SER A 25 4.70 -7.00 6.56
N LEU A 26 4.51 -5.70 6.78
CA LEU A 26 5.41 -4.84 7.54
C LEU A 26 4.75 -4.37 8.84
N SER A 27 5.54 -3.93 9.82
CA SER A 27 4.98 -3.29 11.00
C SER A 27 4.38 -1.91 10.67
N ALA A 28 3.33 -1.50 11.40
CA ALA A 28 2.77 -0.14 11.30
C ALA A 28 3.82 0.95 11.61
N LYS A 29 4.83 0.62 12.43
CA LYS A 29 5.98 1.50 12.71
C LYS A 29 6.83 1.72 11.46
N THR A 30 7.09 0.67 10.69
CA THR A 30 7.81 0.76 9.41
C THR A 30 7.04 1.61 8.41
N ILE A 31 5.72 1.41 8.29
CA ILE A 31 4.87 2.24 7.41
C ILE A 31 4.96 3.71 7.79
N ARG A 32 4.81 4.06 9.09
CA ARG A 32 4.97 5.44 9.55
C ARG A 32 6.35 6.03 9.24
N ARG A 33 7.42 5.25 9.43
CA ARG A 33 8.79 5.68 9.11
C ARG A 33 8.94 5.98 7.62
N LYS A 34 8.39 5.14 6.74
CA LYS A 34 8.43 5.36 5.29
C LYS A 34 7.64 6.58 4.85
N ILE A 35 6.49 6.83 5.48
CA ILE A 35 5.72 8.08 5.26
C ILE A 35 6.55 9.29 5.70
N ALA A 36 7.16 9.24 6.88
CA ALA A 36 7.99 10.34 7.39
C ALA A 36 9.25 10.59 6.54
N ALA A 37 9.82 9.53 5.95
CA ALA A 37 10.95 9.62 5.02
C ALA A 37 10.54 10.11 3.61
N GLY A 38 9.25 10.24 3.32
CA GLY A 38 8.74 10.59 1.99
C GLY A 38 8.79 9.46 0.97
N GLU A 39 9.14 8.23 1.39
CA GLU A 39 9.21 7.04 0.53
C GLU A 39 7.82 6.45 0.21
N LEU A 40 6.84 6.69 1.08
CA LEU A 40 5.47 6.21 0.90
C LEU A 40 4.50 7.38 0.96
N ARG A 41 3.73 7.56 -0.11
CA ARG A 41 2.73 8.62 -0.18
C ARG A 41 1.52 8.24 0.67
N ALA A 42 1.09 9.20 1.49
CA ALA A 42 -0.06 9.04 2.36
C ALA A 42 -0.91 10.32 2.36
N TYR A 43 -2.21 10.16 2.53
CA TYR A 43 -3.20 11.21 2.40
C TYR A 43 -3.94 11.36 3.72
N ARG A 44 -4.14 12.60 4.15
CA ARG A 44 -4.86 12.89 5.39
C ARG A 44 -6.36 12.98 5.09
N CYS A 45 -7.14 12.17 5.80
CA CYS A 45 -8.60 12.21 5.80
C CYS A 45 -9.05 12.57 7.22
N GLY A 46 -9.15 13.87 7.50
CA GLY A 46 -9.40 14.42 8.83
C GLY A 46 -8.30 14.05 9.83
N LYS A 47 -8.65 13.34 10.91
CA LYS A 47 -7.71 12.85 11.92
C LYS A 47 -6.99 11.55 11.53
N THR A 48 -7.41 10.91 10.43
CA THR A 48 -6.87 9.61 9.99
C THR A 48 -5.96 9.76 8.78
N ILE A 49 -5.05 8.79 8.61
CA ILE A 49 -4.19 8.69 7.43
C ILE A 49 -4.69 7.53 6.57
N ARG A 50 -4.76 7.78 5.27
CA ARG A 50 -5.14 6.84 4.23
C ARG A 50 -4.02 6.66 3.22
N ILE A 51 -3.82 5.45 2.78
CA ILE A 51 -2.76 5.06 1.85
C ILE A 51 -3.46 4.35 0.68
N LYS A 52 -3.10 4.70 -0.56
CA LYS A 52 -3.59 3.97 -1.73
C LYS A 52 -2.82 2.66 -1.87
N THR A 53 -3.48 1.60 -2.33
CA THR A 53 -2.78 0.35 -2.66
C THR A 53 -1.72 0.57 -3.74
N ASP A 54 -1.99 1.38 -4.76
CA ASP A 54 -1.05 1.67 -5.84
C ASP A 54 0.26 2.29 -5.31
N ASP A 55 0.18 3.16 -4.31
CA ASP A 55 1.36 3.77 -3.69
C ASP A 55 2.19 2.74 -2.89
N LEU A 56 1.54 1.69 -2.35
CA LEU A 56 2.23 0.58 -1.68
C LEU A 56 2.93 -0.33 -2.69
N GLU A 57 2.28 -0.61 -3.82
CA GLU A 57 2.84 -1.42 -4.90
C GLU A 57 4.00 -0.71 -5.60
N ALA A 58 3.87 0.59 -5.86
CA ALA A 58 4.93 1.42 -6.46
C ALA A 58 6.20 1.49 -5.59
N MET A 59 6.06 1.28 -4.28
CA MET A 59 7.18 1.22 -3.35
C MET A 59 7.93 -0.13 -3.42
N MET A 60 7.26 -1.21 -3.84
CA MET A 60 7.89 -2.52 -3.99
C MET A 60 8.88 -2.48 -5.16
N ARG A 61 10.10 -2.94 -4.92
CA ARG A 61 11.13 -3.06 -5.94
C ARG A 61 11.47 -4.52 -6.14
N PRO A 62 11.65 -4.98 -7.40
CA PRO A 62 12.07 -6.35 -7.65
C PRO A 62 13.45 -6.59 -7.05
N VAL A 63 13.61 -7.72 -6.36
CA VAL A 63 14.92 -8.20 -5.91
C VAL A 63 15.59 -8.88 -7.11
N ARG A 64 16.79 -8.43 -7.49
CA ARG A 64 17.46 -8.87 -8.73
C ARG A 64 17.85 -10.35 -8.71
N SER A 65 18.25 -10.87 -7.56
CA SER A 65 18.57 -12.28 -7.38
C SER A 65 18.55 -12.64 -5.90
N ALA A 66 18.15 -13.88 -5.57
CA ALA A 66 18.25 -14.44 -4.21
C ALA A 66 19.70 -14.64 -3.73
N LYS A 67 20.68 -14.16 -4.50
CA LYS A 67 22.11 -14.16 -4.15
C LYS A 67 22.61 -12.78 -3.69
N ASP A 68 21.77 -11.74 -3.79
CA ASP A 68 22.12 -10.33 -3.50
C ASP A 68 21.52 -9.80 -2.17
N TRP A 69 21.14 -10.70 -1.24
CA TRP A 69 20.64 -10.35 0.11
C TRP A 69 21.67 -10.73 1.17
#